data_AF-A0A9D4XRL2-F1
#
_entry.id   AF-A0A9D4XRL2-F1
#
_cell.length_a   1.000
_cell.length_b   1.000
_cell.length_c   1.000
_cell.angle_alpha   90.00
_cell.angle_beta   90.00
_cell.angle_gamma   90.00
#
_symmetry.space_group_name_H-M   'P 1'
#
loop_
_entity.id
_entity.type
_entity.pdbx_description
1 polymer ?
#
loop_
_entity_poly.entity_id
_entity_poly.type
_entity_poly.pdbx_seq_one_letter_code
_entity_poly.pdbx_strand_id
1 'polypeptide(L)'
;MEKRKNIVQYRERLDKTLTSFDLTNDQKLKSLVESQFRSSSLSETELEGYAEKLEVKTAELSNFLDMMRSASADENGGSSTSGTDWKLKQDNEEFRVMYRVGPEGTPYHTLLVEGYVDGPVDVSLCLSWETALYKKWWPQFTIPTFKVIASDCLQKVQTCEQIALVRFVLRASIEEHNIF
;
A
#
# COMPACT_ATOMS: atom_id res chain seq x y z
N MET A 1 9.37 27.62 7.27
CA MET A 1 9.33 26.26 7.82
C MET A 1 7.87 25.88 7.93
N GLU A 2 7.35 25.14 6.96
CA GLU A 2 5.95 24.70 7.00
C GLU A 2 5.78 23.68 8.14
N LYS A 3 4.75 23.92 8.95
CA LYS A 3 4.38 23.08 10.09
C LYS A 3 4.24 21.64 9.60
N ARG A 4 5.04 20.71 10.11
CA ARG A 4 4.86 19.26 9.89
C ARG A 4 3.41 18.94 10.24
N LYS A 5 2.56 18.72 9.24
CA LYS A 5 1.15 18.38 9.46
C LYS A 5 1.13 16.98 10.05
N ASN A 6 0.39 16.81 11.13
CA ASN A 6 0.25 15.53 11.83
C ASN A 6 -0.31 14.48 10.85
N ILE A 7 0.27 13.27 10.83
CA ILE A 7 -0.19 12.12 10.01
C ILE A 7 -1.70 11.90 10.09
N VAL A 8 -2.33 12.17 11.24
CA VAL A 8 -3.79 12.11 11.45
C VAL A 8 -4.53 12.99 10.46
N GLN A 9 -4.08 14.23 10.21
CA GLN A 9 -4.74 15.15 9.28
C GLN A 9 -4.64 14.67 7.82
N TYR A 10 -3.51 14.08 7.45
CA TYR A 10 -3.36 13.50 6.12
C TYR A 10 -4.23 12.25 5.96
N ARG A 11 -4.34 11.45 7.01
CA ARG A 11 -5.19 10.27 7.02
C ARG A 11 -6.67 10.64 6.91
N GLU A 12 -7.16 11.61 7.69
CA GLU A 12 -8.54 12.12 7.58
C GLU A 12 -8.89 12.59 6.17
N ARG A 13 -7.96 13.29 5.50
CA ARG A 13 -8.14 13.73 4.09
C ARG A 13 -8.23 12.54 3.13
N LEU A 14 -7.41 11.51 3.36
CA LEU A 14 -7.46 10.27 2.60
C LEU A 14 -8.79 9.54 2.83
N ASP A 15 -9.25 9.42 4.08
CA ASP A 15 -10.52 8.76 4.42
C ASP A 15 -11.72 9.46 3.78
N LYS A 16 -11.74 10.80 3.82
CA LYS A 16 -12.75 11.59 3.09
C LYS A 16 -12.72 11.31 1.58
N THR A 17 -11.56 11.07 1.01
CA THR A 17 -11.42 10.76 -0.42
C THR A 17 -11.89 9.33 -0.70
N LEU A 18 -11.47 8.36 0.11
CA LEU A 18 -11.84 6.95 -0.01
C LEU A 18 -13.35 6.70 0.17
N THR A 19 -14.03 7.58 0.91
CA THR A 19 -15.50 7.55 1.12
C THR A 19 -16.28 8.33 0.06
N SER A 20 -15.61 8.96 -0.91
CA SER A 20 -16.29 9.66 -2.00
C SER A 20 -17.10 8.70 -2.89
N PHE A 21 -18.16 9.22 -3.50
CA PHE A 21 -19.03 8.45 -4.38
C PHE A 21 -18.27 7.81 -5.56
N ASP A 22 -17.29 8.53 -6.11
CA ASP A 22 -16.51 8.06 -7.25
C ASP A 22 -15.63 6.83 -6.91
N LEU A 23 -15.25 6.66 -5.64
CA LEU A 23 -14.44 5.53 -5.18
C LEU A 23 -15.23 4.42 -4.50
N THR A 24 -16.48 4.67 -4.11
CA THR A 24 -17.36 3.68 -3.43
C THR A 24 -18.38 3.03 -4.37
N ASN A 25 -18.61 3.61 -5.55
CA ASN A 25 -19.57 3.09 -6.52
C ASN A 25 -18.89 2.20 -7.57
N ASP A 26 -19.24 0.91 -7.61
CA ASP A 26 -18.68 -0.06 -8.55
C ASP A 26 -18.79 0.35 -10.02
N GLN A 27 -19.91 0.96 -10.43
CA GLN A 27 -20.10 1.40 -11.81
C GLN A 27 -19.16 2.55 -12.17
N LYS A 28 -18.88 3.46 -11.23
CA LYS A 28 -17.88 4.52 -11.39
C LYS A 28 -16.47 3.95 -11.47
N LEU A 29 -16.12 3.02 -10.58
CA LEU A 29 -14.84 2.32 -10.63
C LEU A 29 -14.63 1.62 -11.97
N LYS A 30 -15.64 0.89 -12.45
CA LYS A 30 -15.60 0.23 -13.75
C LYS A 30 -15.38 1.22 -14.89
N SER A 31 -16.09 2.35 -14.89
CA SER A 31 -15.91 3.39 -15.91
C SER A 31 -14.51 4.03 -15.87
N LEU A 32 -13.93 4.16 -14.67
CA LEU A 32 -12.58 4.67 -14.49
C LEU A 32 -11.56 3.69 -15.07
N VAL A 33 -11.67 2.40 -14.73
CA VAL A 33 -10.80 1.36 -15.29
C VAL A 33 -10.92 1.33 -16.81
N GLU A 34 -12.14 1.33 -17.35
CA GLU A 34 -12.38 1.37 -18.80
C GLU A 34 -11.69 2.56 -19.48
N SER A 35 -11.73 3.74 -18.86
CA SER A 35 -11.04 4.94 -19.37
C SER A 35 -9.52 4.77 -19.45
N GLN A 36 -8.91 4.05 -18.49
CA GLN A 36 -7.48 3.78 -18.45
C GLN A 36 -7.06 2.73 -19.49
N PHE A 37 -7.92 1.73 -19.74
CA PHE A 37 -7.68 0.77 -20.82
C PHE A 37 -7.68 1.46 -22.20
N ARG A 38 -8.59 2.41 -22.42
CA ARG A 38 -8.65 3.19 -23.66
C ARG A 38 -7.44 4.11 -23.85
N SER A 39 -6.93 4.72 -22.78
CA SER A 39 -5.80 5.65 -22.84
C SER A 39 -4.44 4.95 -22.99
N SER A 40 -4.30 3.72 -22.50
CA SER A 40 -3.04 2.96 -22.51
C SER A 40 -2.66 2.34 -23.87
N SER A 41 -3.43 2.58 -24.94
CA SER A 41 -3.17 2.07 -26.30
C SER A 41 -3.02 0.54 -26.36
N LEU A 42 -3.76 -0.20 -25.53
CA LEU A 42 -4.00 -1.63 -25.78
C LEU A 42 -4.77 -1.73 -27.08
N SER A 43 -4.09 -2.17 -28.14
CA SER A 43 -4.69 -2.25 -29.48
C SER A 43 -5.96 -3.12 -29.44
N GLU A 44 -6.97 -2.73 -30.22
CA GLU A 44 -8.22 -3.49 -30.38
C GLU A 44 -8.01 -4.93 -30.90
N THR A 45 -6.77 -5.33 -31.18
CA THR A 45 -6.40 -6.65 -31.71
C THR A 45 -6.12 -7.68 -30.61
N GLU A 46 -5.98 -7.28 -29.33
CA GLU A 46 -5.79 -8.19 -28.17
C GLU A 46 -7.11 -8.49 -27.39
N LEU A 47 -8.25 -8.26 -28.05
CA LEU A 47 -9.61 -8.17 -27.51
C LEU A 47 -10.26 -9.50 -27.09
N GLU A 48 -9.51 -10.60 -26.99
CA GLU A 48 -10.03 -11.82 -26.39
C GLU A 48 -10.00 -11.66 -24.86
N GLY A 49 -11.18 -11.74 -24.24
CA GLY A 49 -11.34 -11.58 -22.80
C GLY A 49 -11.28 -10.13 -22.27
N TYR A 50 -11.47 -9.10 -23.12
CA TYR A 50 -11.48 -7.69 -22.66
C TYR A 50 -12.49 -7.44 -21.52
N ALA A 51 -13.73 -7.93 -21.69
CA ALA A 51 -14.77 -7.77 -20.68
C ALA A 51 -14.40 -8.46 -19.36
N GLU A 52 -13.82 -9.67 -19.43
CA GLU A 52 -13.34 -10.40 -18.27
C GLU A 52 -12.19 -9.67 -17.57
N LYS A 53 -11.19 -9.20 -18.32
CA LYS A 53 -10.07 -8.40 -17.79
C LYS A 53 -10.56 -7.11 -17.12
N LEU A 54 -11.57 -6.45 -17.69
CA LEU A 54 -12.17 -5.25 -17.12
C LEU A 54 -12.84 -5.55 -15.77
N GLU A 55 -13.61 -6.64 -15.68
CA GLU A 55 -14.23 -7.07 -14.42
C GLU A 55 -13.17 -7.43 -13.37
N VAL A 56 -12.16 -8.23 -13.75
CA VAL A 56 -11.06 -8.62 -12.85
C VAL A 56 -10.34 -7.38 -12.31
N LYS A 57 -9.99 -6.41 -13.18
CA LYS A 57 -9.31 -5.19 -12.76
C LYS A 57 -10.19 -4.27 -11.91
N THR A 58 -11.48 -4.22 -12.19
CA THR A 58 -12.43 -3.47 -11.36
C THR A 58 -12.54 -4.09 -9.96
N ALA A 59 -12.62 -5.42 -9.86
CA ALA A 59 -12.64 -6.13 -8.59
C ALA A 59 -11.32 -5.97 -7.81
N GLU A 60 -10.17 -6.06 -8.47
CA GLU A 60 -8.86 -5.79 -7.86
C GLU A 60 -8.78 -4.37 -7.28
N LEU A 61 -9.24 -3.37 -8.05
CA LEU A 61 -9.28 -1.97 -7.59
C LEU A 61 -10.22 -1.80 -6.40
N SER A 62 -11.42 -2.38 -6.45
CA SER A 62 -12.38 -2.32 -5.36
C SER A 62 -11.82 -2.94 -4.08
N ASN A 63 -11.27 -4.16 -4.17
CA ASN A 63 -10.60 -4.85 -3.07
C ASN A 63 -9.44 -4.04 -2.48
N PHE A 64 -8.66 -3.37 -3.32
CA PHE A 64 -7.57 -2.50 -2.87
C PHE A 64 -8.11 -1.28 -2.10
N LEU A 65 -9.15 -0.62 -2.60
CA LEU A 65 -9.79 0.50 -1.92
C LEU A 65 -10.41 0.08 -0.59
N ASP A 66 -11.02 -1.09 -0.52
CA ASP A 66 -11.54 -1.66 0.73
C ASP A 66 -10.42 -1.97 1.72
N MET A 67 -9.28 -2.49 1.25
CA MET A 67 -8.11 -2.67 2.10
C MET A 67 -7.62 -1.35 2.69
N MET A 68 -7.56 -0.29 1.88
CA MET A 68 -7.20 1.06 2.32
C MET A 68 -8.21 1.64 3.33
N ARG A 69 -9.51 1.38 3.15
CA ARG A 69 -10.56 1.78 4.10
C ARG A 69 -10.47 1.01 5.41
N SER A 70 -10.11 -0.28 5.37
CA SER A 70 -10.03 -1.12 6.57
C SER A 70 -9.02 -0.60 7.61
N ALA A 71 -8.01 0.15 7.16
CA ALA A 71 -7.02 0.76 8.02
C ALA A 71 -7.50 2.07 8.68
N SER A 72 -8.71 2.55 8.36
CA SER A 72 -9.32 3.69 9.06
C SER A 72 -9.60 3.30 10.50
N ALA A 73 -9.13 4.10 11.46
CA ALA A 73 -9.39 3.84 12.86
C ALA A 73 -10.76 4.43 13.23
N ASP A 74 -11.78 3.59 13.37
CA ASP A 74 -12.95 3.98 14.17
C ASP A 74 -12.59 3.74 15.65
N GLU A 75 -12.23 4.81 16.36
CA GLU A 75 -11.98 4.75 17.82
C GLU A 75 -13.25 4.45 18.64
N ASN A 76 -14.42 4.44 18.00
CA ASN A 76 -15.66 4.08 18.65
C ASN A 76 -15.78 2.55 18.68
N GLY A 77 -15.54 1.95 19.85
CA GLY A 77 -15.64 0.52 20.14
C GLY A 77 -17.03 -0.09 19.97
N GLY A 78 -17.65 0.09 18.81
CA GLY A 78 -18.80 -0.66 18.34
C GLY A 78 -18.30 -1.83 17.51
N SER A 79 -18.44 -3.04 18.06
CA SER A 79 -18.29 -4.31 17.36
C SER A 79 -19.05 -4.28 16.03
N SER A 80 -18.37 -3.92 14.93
CA SER A 80 -18.86 -4.08 13.58
C SER A 80 -18.21 -5.33 13.01
N THR A 81 -19.06 -6.29 12.67
CA THR A 81 -18.70 -7.55 12.03
C THR A 81 -18.27 -7.28 10.58
N SER A 82 -17.08 -6.70 10.37
CA SER A 82 -16.41 -6.63 9.07
C SER A 82 -14.96 -6.12 9.18
N GLY A 83 -14.00 -7.04 9.35
CA GLY A 83 -12.66 -6.91 8.74
C GLY A 83 -11.64 -5.89 9.27
N THR A 84 -11.91 -5.13 10.32
CA THR A 84 -10.96 -4.12 10.86
C THR A 84 -10.21 -4.63 12.09
N ASP A 85 -9.40 -5.69 11.92
CA ASP A 85 -8.55 -6.30 12.96
C ASP A 85 -7.18 -5.61 13.13
N TRP A 86 -7.04 -4.38 12.65
CA TRP A 86 -5.79 -3.64 12.74
C TRP A 86 -5.52 -3.17 14.17
N LYS A 87 -4.41 -3.64 14.74
CA LYS A 87 -3.89 -3.21 16.05
C LYS A 87 -2.77 -2.20 15.83
N LEU A 88 -2.82 -1.09 16.58
CA LEU A 88 -1.79 -0.05 16.54
C LEU A 88 -0.51 -0.53 17.25
N LYS A 89 0.64 -0.41 16.59
CA LYS A 89 1.96 -0.74 17.14
C LYS A 89 2.76 0.52 17.47
N GLN A 90 2.69 1.53 16.62
CA GLN A 90 3.41 2.79 16.79
C GLN A 90 2.62 3.90 16.11
N ASP A 91 2.56 5.06 16.74
CA ASP A 91 1.91 6.25 16.18
C ASP A 91 2.71 7.49 16.59
N ASN A 92 3.13 8.28 15.62
CA ASN A 92 3.86 9.51 15.82
C ASN A 92 3.49 10.54 14.74
N GLU A 93 4.10 11.73 14.78
CA GLU A 93 3.75 12.81 13.84
C GLU A 93 4.05 12.50 12.36
N GLU A 94 4.96 11.57 12.08
CA GLU A 94 5.48 11.27 10.74
C GLU A 94 4.84 10.03 10.12
N PHE A 95 4.56 9.01 10.92
CA PHE A 95 4.01 7.73 10.45
C PHE A 95 3.27 6.97 11.56
N ARG A 96 2.43 6.03 11.14
CA ARG A 96 1.80 5.03 12.00
C ARG A 96 2.03 3.62 11.50
N VAL A 97 2.18 2.68 12.43
CA VAL A 97 2.37 1.26 12.19
C VAL A 97 1.22 0.49 12.78
N MET A 98 0.58 -0.32 11.96
CA MET A 98 -0.49 -1.21 12.35
C MET A 98 -0.14 -2.65 11.98
N TYR A 99 -0.73 -3.60 12.68
CA TYR A 99 -0.57 -5.02 12.39
C TYR A 99 -1.88 -5.76 12.57
N ARG A 100 -2.05 -6.86 11.84
CA ARG A 100 -3.17 -7.80 12.01
C ARG A 100 -2.69 -9.22 11.78
N VAL A 101 -3.54 -10.20 12.11
CA VAL A 101 -3.29 -11.60 11.76
C VAL A 101 -3.11 -11.72 10.24
N GLY A 102 -2.13 -12.50 9.80
CA GLY A 102 -1.88 -12.74 8.38
C GLY A 102 -2.98 -13.58 7.72
N PRO A 103 -2.82 -13.90 6.42
CA PRO A 103 -3.72 -14.80 5.72
C PRO A 103 -3.91 -16.12 6.45
N GLU A 104 -5.13 -16.67 6.38
CA GLU A 104 -5.48 -17.94 7.02
C GLU A 104 -4.50 -19.06 6.62
N GLY A 105 -4.12 -19.88 7.60
CA GLY A 105 -3.16 -20.97 7.40
C GLY A 105 -1.69 -20.52 7.42
N THR A 106 -1.39 -19.23 7.60
CA THR A 106 -0.02 -18.74 7.76
C THR A 106 0.29 -18.39 9.21
N PRO A 107 1.54 -18.63 9.69
CA PRO A 107 1.97 -18.21 11.03
C PRO A 107 2.37 -16.72 11.09
N TYR A 108 2.11 -15.96 10.03
CA TYR A 108 2.61 -14.60 9.86
C TYR A 108 1.59 -13.55 10.25
N HIS A 109 2.08 -12.34 10.52
CA HIS A 109 1.26 -11.14 10.68
C HIS A 109 1.41 -10.26 9.45
N THR A 110 0.34 -9.52 9.12
CA THR A 110 0.42 -8.45 8.12
C THR A 110 0.77 -7.15 8.83
N LEU A 111 1.81 -6.46 8.35
CA LEU A 111 2.18 -5.13 8.82
C LEU A 111 1.79 -4.08 7.78
N LEU A 112 1.22 -2.97 8.25
CA LEU A 112 0.92 -1.79 7.45
C LEU A 112 1.62 -0.58 8.06
N VAL A 113 2.32 0.18 7.22
CA VAL A 113 2.94 1.45 7.60
C VAL A 113 2.33 2.53 6.76
N GLU A 114 1.81 3.56 7.40
CA GLU A 114 1.31 4.75 6.72
C GLU A 114 2.15 5.95 7.11
N GLY A 115 2.46 6.78 6.12
CA GLY A 115 3.23 8.01 6.27
C GLY A 115 2.88 8.96 5.13
N TYR A 116 3.61 10.07 5.04
CA TYR A 116 3.48 11.00 3.93
C TYR A 116 4.83 11.23 3.25
N VAL A 117 4.78 11.56 1.96
CA VAL A 117 5.93 12.00 1.17
C VAL A 117 5.67 13.42 0.73
N ASP A 118 6.59 14.32 1.05
CA ASP A 118 6.53 15.71 0.60
C ASP A 118 7.12 15.83 -0.80
N GLY A 119 6.33 15.43 -1.81
CA GLY A 119 6.77 15.46 -3.20
C GLY A 119 5.66 15.13 -4.20
N PRO A 120 5.92 15.34 -5.50
CA PRO A 120 5.01 14.95 -6.57
C PRO A 120 4.68 13.44 -6.52
N VAL A 121 3.42 13.10 -6.83
CA VAL A 121 2.92 11.72 -6.76
C VAL A 121 3.65 10.81 -7.74
N ASP A 122 3.90 11.26 -8.97
CA ASP A 122 4.65 10.56 -9.99
C ASP A 122 6.09 10.23 -9.54
N VAL A 123 6.79 11.20 -8.96
CA VAL A 123 8.14 10.98 -8.40
C VAL A 123 8.09 9.98 -7.25
N SER A 124 7.12 10.11 -6.35
CA SER A 124 6.96 9.22 -5.19
C SER A 124 6.67 7.78 -5.62
N LEU A 125 5.79 7.60 -6.61
CA LEU A 125 5.49 6.30 -7.21
C LEU A 125 6.73 5.69 -7.89
N CYS A 126 7.47 6.47 -8.68
CA CYS A 126 8.71 6.01 -9.30
C CYS A 126 9.75 5.54 -8.27
N LEU A 127 9.94 6.31 -7.18
CA LEU A 127 10.85 5.91 -6.10
C LEU A 127 10.39 4.61 -5.43
N SER A 128 9.09 4.45 -5.21
CA SER A 128 8.51 3.26 -4.59
C SER A 128 8.62 2.01 -5.47
N TRP A 129 8.57 2.15 -6.80
CA TRP A 129 8.70 1.03 -7.73
C TRP A 129 10.14 0.62 -8.00
N GLU A 130 11.07 1.57 -8.01
CA GLU A 130 12.46 1.31 -8.40
C GLU A 130 13.27 0.72 -7.25
N THR A 131 13.25 -0.62 -7.18
CA THR A 131 13.95 -1.44 -6.17
C THR A 131 15.43 -1.06 -6.03
N ALA A 132 16.12 -0.72 -7.12
CA ALA A 132 17.51 -0.26 -7.09
C ALA A 132 17.74 0.97 -6.19
N LEU A 133 16.70 1.75 -5.89
CA LEU A 133 16.75 2.93 -5.04
C LEU A 133 16.48 2.63 -3.56
N TYR A 134 16.04 1.41 -3.19
CA TYR A 134 15.66 1.08 -1.81
C TYR A 134 16.82 1.32 -0.83
N LYS A 135 18.06 1.05 -1.25
CA LYS A 135 19.25 1.34 -0.43
C LYS A 135 19.44 2.84 -0.13
N LYS A 136 18.84 3.73 -0.94
CA LYS A 136 18.95 5.19 -0.78
C LYS A 136 17.77 5.79 -0.03
N TRP A 137 16.53 5.37 -0.32
CA TRP A 137 15.33 6.05 0.20
C TRP A 137 14.58 5.26 1.27
N TRP A 138 14.69 3.93 1.30
CA TRP A 138 13.93 3.13 2.28
C TRP A 138 14.33 3.54 3.69
N PRO A 139 13.38 3.70 4.63
CA PRO A 139 13.66 4.08 6.01
C PRO A 139 14.37 2.92 6.74
N GLN A 140 15.67 2.81 6.50
CA GLN A 140 16.53 1.79 7.12
C GLN A 140 16.47 1.96 8.63
N PHE A 141 16.27 0.85 9.33
CA PHE A 141 16.23 0.78 10.80
C PHE A 141 15.03 1.42 11.50
N THR A 142 14.14 2.13 10.80
CA THR A 142 12.91 2.64 11.41
C THR A 142 11.87 1.53 11.40
N ILE A 143 11.34 1.16 10.22
CA ILE A 143 10.41 0.05 10.06
C ILE A 143 10.60 -0.57 8.66
N PRO A 144 10.88 -1.87 8.54
CA PRO A 144 11.25 -2.83 9.59
C PRO A 144 12.71 -2.63 10.03
N THR A 145 13.13 -3.28 11.13
CA THR A 145 14.46 -3.15 11.75
C THR A 145 15.57 -3.89 10.98
N PHE A 146 15.59 -3.76 9.66
CA PHE A 146 16.64 -4.27 8.80
C PHE A 146 17.34 -3.16 8.04
N LYS A 147 18.54 -3.49 7.53
CA LYS A 147 19.29 -2.65 6.61
C LYS A 147 19.34 -3.32 5.25
N VAL A 148 19.00 -2.59 4.19
CA VAL A 148 19.21 -3.04 2.80
C VAL A 148 20.71 -2.97 2.48
N ILE A 149 21.32 -4.10 2.14
CA ILE A 149 22.75 -4.19 1.79
C ILE A 149 22.98 -4.20 0.27
N ALA A 150 22.07 -4.85 -0.46
CA ALA A 150 22.03 -4.89 -1.92
C ALA A 150 20.57 -4.76 -2.38
N SER A 151 20.38 -4.10 -3.51
CA SER A 151 19.08 -3.93 -4.14
C SER A 151 19.30 -3.74 -5.63
N ASP A 152 19.07 -4.79 -6.40
CA ASP A 152 19.42 -4.86 -7.81
C ASP A 152 18.21 -5.33 -8.62
N CYS A 153 17.89 -4.63 -9.71
CA CYS A 153 16.90 -5.08 -10.68
C CYS A 153 17.53 -6.19 -11.54
N LEU A 154 16.99 -7.40 -11.48
CA LEU A 154 17.46 -8.54 -12.27
C LEU A 154 16.87 -8.52 -13.68
N GLN A 155 15.58 -8.15 -13.79
CA GLN A 155 14.86 -8.13 -15.05
C GLN A 155 13.71 -7.12 -15.00
N LYS A 156 13.61 -6.27 -16.03
CA LYS A 156 12.40 -5.46 -16.27
C LYS A 156 11.46 -6.26 -17.16
N VAL A 157 10.24 -6.51 -16.68
CA VAL A 157 9.24 -7.30 -17.42
C VAL A 157 8.43 -6.37 -18.30
N GLN A 158 7.84 -5.33 -17.70
CA GLN A 158 7.09 -4.27 -18.37
C GLN A 158 7.10 -2.99 -17.52
N THR A 159 6.43 -1.94 -18.00
CA THR A 159 6.25 -0.71 -17.22
C THR A 159 5.62 -1.05 -15.87
N CYS A 160 6.26 -0.60 -14.79
CA CYS A 160 5.86 -0.88 -13.40
C CYS A 160 5.95 -2.35 -12.95
N GLU A 161 6.62 -3.22 -13.71
CA GLU A 161 6.85 -4.63 -13.32
C GLU A 161 8.32 -5.03 -13.48
N GLN A 162 8.92 -5.49 -12.39
CA GLN A 162 10.30 -5.96 -12.39
C GLN A 162 10.55 -7.11 -11.41
N ILE A 163 11.53 -7.94 -11.75
CA ILE A 163 12.10 -8.95 -10.87
C ILE A 163 13.37 -8.36 -10.26
N ALA A 164 13.47 -8.36 -8.94
CA ALA A 164 14.58 -7.76 -8.21
C ALA A 164 15.16 -8.67 -7.14
N LEU A 165 16.45 -8.52 -6.88
CA LEU A 165 17.15 -9.10 -5.74
C LEU A 165 17.33 -8.02 -4.68
N VAL A 166 16.76 -8.25 -3.49
CA VAL A 166 17.00 -7.40 -2.33
C VAL A 166 17.60 -8.24 -1.22
N ARG A 167 18.74 -7.81 -0.69
CA ARG A 167 19.40 -8.45 0.45
C ARG A 167 19.35 -7.52 1.65
N PHE A 168 19.04 -8.10 2.80
CA PHE A 168 18.92 -7.37 4.06
C PHE A 168 19.82 -7.99 5.11
N VAL A 169 20.30 -7.16 6.03
CA VAL A 169 20.88 -7.63 7.29
C VAL A 169 19.98 -7.19 8.43
N LEU A 170 19.63 -8.14 9.29
CA LEU A 170 18.91 -7.86 10.52
C LEU A 170 19.90 -7.30 11.53
N ARG A 171 19.54 -6.22 12.22
CA ARG A 171 20.27 -5.88 13.45
C ARG A 171 19.90 -6.94 14.48
N ALA A 172 20.92 -7.56 15.08
CA ALA A 172 20.75 -8.43 16.23
C ALA A 172 20.33 -7.59 17.46
N SER A 173 19.06 -7.20 17.48
CA SER A 173 18.27 -6.93 18.68
C SER A 173 16.94 -7.64 18.47
N ILE A 174 16.99 -8.97 18.45
CA ILE A 174 15.90 -9.73 19.03
C ILE A 174 16.17 -9.64 20.53
N GLU A 175 15.85 -8.49 21.14
CA GLU A 175 15.64 -8.51 22.57
C GLU A 175 14.41 -9.38 22.79
N GLU A 176 14.57 -10.40 23.63
CA GLU A 176 13.56 -11.33 24.11
C GLU A 176 12.46 -10.60 24.89
N HIS A 177 11.75 -9.67 24.27
CA HIS A 177 10.51 -9.16 24.81
C HIS A 177 9.43 -10.15 24.41
N ASN A 178 9.16 -11.06 25.37
CA ASN A 178 7.99 -11.91 25.44
C ASN A 178 6.77 -11.27 24.76
N ILE A 179 6.38 -11.83 23.63
CA ILE A 179 5.05 -11.65 23.06
C ILE A 179 4.34 -12.99 23.25
N PHE A 180 3.63 -13.09 24.36
CA PHE A 180 2.41 -13.89 24.49
C PHE A 180 1.24 -12.91 24.55
#